data_AF-A0A7V3ENQ5-F1
#
_entry.id   AF-A0A7V3ENQ5-F1
#
_cell.length_a   1.000
_cell.length_b   1.000
_cell.length_c   1.000
_cell.angle_alpha   90.00
_cell.angle_beta   90.00
_cell.angle_gamma   90.00
#
_symmetry.space_group_name_H-M   'P 1'
#
loop_
_entity.id
_entity.type
_entity.pdbx_description
1 polymer ?
#
loop_
_entity_poly.entity_id
_entity_poly.type
_entity_poly.pdbx_seq_one_letter_code
_entity_poly.pdbx_strand_id
1 'polypeptide(L)'
;MNGTADDFEKELRGMFERNFRRLRAETGHALAPDVKEAAWQQVLMYWRRLRSLAESITDTEVKLNLPNRRTPKGRPFGIEGVVDIVREADRTTMYDIKTHELEFVRENKDFYAKQLNVYAHIWQTLRKERLDETAVISTPLPEKVKRAFCEGNAEALAEAAREWDPVVRIDFEQGKVEETVREFGNAVDAIEDGCFAPPSPEVLSTAPQKYLTQCAADAGPDRGASEEHIRRRSVTSEQR
;
A
#
# COMPACT_ATOMS: atom_id res chain seq x y z
N MET A 1 18.62 8.86 24.81
CA MET A 1 19.50 7.69 24.64
C MET A 1 20.71 8.14 23.82
N ASN A 2 21.93 8.02 24.35
CA ASN A 2 23.17 8.42 23.66
C ASN A 2 23.84 7.19 23.01
N GLY A 3 23.17 6.59 22.02
CA GLY A 3 23.78 5.60 21.12
C GLY A 3 24.24 6.29 19.84
N THR A 4 25.33 5.81 19.24
CA THR A 4 25.77 6.30 17.92
C THR A 4 24.76 5.87 16.84
N ALA A 5 24.78 6.50 15.65
CA ALA A 5 23.88 6.12 14.55
C ALA A 5 23.98 4.63 14.21
N ASP A 6 25.19 4.07 14.27
CA ASP A 6 25.47 2.65 14.04
C ASP A 6 24.86 1.72 15.09
N ASP A 7 24.68 2.19 16.33
CA ASP A 7 24.06 1.40 17.39
C ASP A 7 22.56 1.24 17.15
N PHE A 8 21.90 2.29 16.66
CA PHE A 8 20.49 2.22 16.31
C PHE A 8 20.24 1.39 15.05
N GLU A 9 21.08 1.45 14.03
CA GLU A 9 20.92 0.61 12.84
C GLU A 9 20.99 -0.90 13.18
N LYS A 10 21.85 -1.28 14.13
CA LYS A 10 21.89 -2.65 14.68
C LYS A 10 20.60 -3.01 15.42
N GLU A 11 20.10 -2.09 16.25
CA GLU A 11 18.82 -2.28 16.94
C GLU A 11 17.66 -2.45 15.94
N LEU A 12 17.61 -1.59 14.93
CA LEU A 12 16.63 -1.60 13.85
C LEU A 12 16.68 -2.93 13.07
N ARG A 13 17.87 -3.48 12.82
CA ARG A 13 18.01 -4.83 12.24
C ARG A 13 17.40 -5.87 13.16
N GLY A 14 17.66 -5.77 14.46
CA GLY A 14 17.03 -6.62 15.47
C GLY A 14 15.50 -6.54 15.45
N MET A 15 14.92 -5.35 15.33
CA MET A 15 13.48 -5.11 15.21
C MET A 15 12.91 -5.75 13.95
N PHE A 16 13.55 -5.50 12.80
CA PHE A 16 13.19 -6.10 11.52
C PHE A 16 13.15 -7.64 11.61
N GLU A 17 14.18 -8.25 12.17
CA GLU A 17 14.27 -9.70 12.31
C GLU A 17 13.20 -10.29 13.25
N ARG A 18 12.79 -9.55 14.28
CA ARG A 18 11.69 -9.96 15.17
C ARG A 18 10.34 -9.87 14.44
N ASN A 19 10.10 -8.75 13.74
CA ASN A 19 8.87 -8.54 12.98
C ASN A 19 8.72 -9.57 11.87
N PHE A 20 9.80 -9.85 11.12
CA PHE A 20 9.80 -10.88 10.10
C PHE A 20 9.47 -12.27 10.66
N ARG A 21 10.08 -12.65 11.80
CA ARG A 21 9.80 -13.94 12.45
C ARG A 21 8.34 -14.04 12.89
N ARG A 22 7.76 -12.97 13.42
CA ARG A 22 6.35 -12.90 13.80
C ARG A 22 5.44 -13.04 12.59
N LEU A 23 5.64 -12.23 11.54
CA LEU A 23 4.84 -12.29 10.31
C LEU A 23 4.91 -13.66 9.64
N ARG A 24 6.09 -14.29 9.60
CA ARG A 24 6.26 -15.65 9.09
C ARG A 24 5.46 -16.67 9.90
N ALA A 25 5.42 -16.55 11.23
CA ALA A 25 4.64 -17.44 12.07
C ALA A 25 3.13 -17.26 11.90
N GLU A 26 2.68 -16.01 11.71
CA GLU A 26 1.26 -15.68 11.50
C GLU A 26 0.75 -16.08 10.11
N THR A 27 1.55 -15.90 9.06
CA THR A 27 1.14 -16.08 7.66
C THR A 27 1.57 -17.42 7.06
N GLY A 28 2.52 -18.13 7.68
CA GLY A 28 3.11 -19.37 7.16
C GLY A 28 4.11 -19.17 6.00
N HIS A 29 4.24 -17.96 5.46
CA HIS A 29 5.10 -17.68 4.31
C HIS A 29 6.53 -17.31 4.72
N ALA A 30 7.51 -17.91 4.04
CA ALA A 30 8.92 -17.53 4.17
C ALA A 30 9.35 -16.71 2.96
N LEU A 31 10.16 -15.66 3.20
CA LEU A 31 10.84 -14.94 2.13
C LEU A 31 12.16 -15.63 1.78
N ALA A 32 12.52 -15.60 0.50
CA ALA A 32 13.85 -15.98 0.06
C ALA A 32 14.91 -15.02 0.66
N PRO A 33 16.16 -15.47 0.89
CA PRO A 33 17.18 -14.67 1.58
C PRO A 33 17.45 -13.30 0.93
N ASP A 34 17.48 -13.26 -0.40
CA ASP A 34 17.65 -12.06 -1.21
C ASP A 34 16.47 -11.10 -1.08
N VAL A 35 15.23 -11.60 -1.11
CA VAL A 35 14.01 -10.79 -0.93
C VAL A 35 13.96 -10.18 0.47
N LYS A 36 14.33 -10.97 1.50
CA LYS A 36 14.41 -10.49 2.87
C LYS A 36 15.47 -9.40 3.02
N GLU A 37 16.63 -9.57 2.38
CA GLU A 37 17.69 -8.57 2.44
C GLU A 37 17.28 -7.30 1.71
N ALA A 38 16.61 -7.39 0.55
CA ALA A 38 16.04 -6.23 -0.13
C ALA A 38 15.00 -5.49 0.74
N ALA A 39 14.13 -6.22 1.46
CA ALA A 39 13.18 -5.63 2.39
C ALA A 39 13.88 -4.92 3.56
N TRP A 40 14.98 -5.49 4.08
CA TRP A 40 15.80 -4.82 5.08
C TRP A 40 16.43 -3.52 4.54
N GLN A 41 17.01 -3.58 3.35
CA GLN A 41 17.64 -2.42 2.70
C GLN A 41 16.63 -1.29 2.55
N GLN A 42 15.40 -1.62 2.16
CA GLN A 42 14.30 -0.68 2.11
C GLN A 42 14.10 -0.01 3.48
N VAL A 43 13.88 -0.78 4.55
CA VAL A 43 13.70 -0.25 5.91
C VAL A 43 14.86 0.65 6.34
N LEU A 44 16.10 0.23 6.09
CA LEU A 44 17.29 1.00 6.44
C LEU A 44 17.35 2.34 5.69
N MET A 45 17.06 2.34 4.39
CA MET A 45 17.05 3.57 3.60
C MET A 45 15.93 4.52 4.04
N TYR A 46 14.74 4.02 4.40
CA TYR A 46 13.69 4.84 5.01
C TYR A 46 14.15 5.47 6.32
N TRP A 47 14.75 4.68 7.20
CA TRP A 47 15.27 5.20 8.45
C TRP A 47 16.28 6.33 8.20
N ARG A 48 17.26 6.11 7.32
CA ARG A 48 18.27 7.13 7.00
C ARG A 48 17.66 8.39 6.39
N ARG A 49 16.68 8.24 5.50
CA ARG A 49 16.11 9.38 4.76
C ARG A 49 15.02 10.14 5.53
N LEU A 50 14.20 9.43 6.28
CA LEU A 50 13.03 9.95 6.98
C LEU A 50 13.20 9.92 8.50
N ARG A 51 14.42 9.80 9.02
CA ARG A 51 14.69 9.71 10.46
C ARG A 51 13.91 10.73 11.27
N SER A 52 14.06 12.01 10.92
CA SER A 52 13.41 13.11 11.63
C SER A 52 11.88 12.98 11.61
N LEU A 53 11.31 12.52 10.49
CA LEU A 53 9.88 12.26 10.38
C LEU A 53 9.48 11.07 11.26
N ALA A 54 10.19 9.94 11.18
CA ALA A 54 9.92 8.75 11.96
C ALA A 54 9.99 9.00 13.47
N GLU A 55 10.97 9.80 13.92
CA GLU A 55 11.12 10.21 15.33
C GLU A 55 10.03 11.21 15.78
N SER A 56 9.35 11.86 14.84
CA SER A 56 8.26 12.82 15.13
C SER A 56 6.86 12.19 15.13
N ILE A 57 6.71 10.92 14.72
CA ILE A 57 5.40 10.25 14.67
C ILE A 57 4.79 10.20 16.07
N THR A 58 3.58 10.76 16.20
CA THR A 58 2.87 10.82 17.47
C THR A 58 1.88 9.69 17.65
N ASP A 59 1.15 9.32 16.59
CA ASP A 59 0.21 8.20 16.59
C ASP A 59 0.40 7.38 15.32
N THR A 60 0.52 6.07 15.47
CA THR A 60 0.52 5.10 14.37
C THR A 60 -0.80 4.34 14.33
N GLU A 61 -1.20 3.87 13.16
CA GLU A 61 -2.36 2.99 12.98
C GLU A 61 -3.69 3.55 13.55
N VAL A 62 -3.92 4.84 13.36
CA VAL A 62 -5.15 5.49 13.85
C VAL A 62 -6.34 5.05 13.01
N LYS A 63 -7.24 4.28 13.64
CA LYS A 63 -8.49 3.83 13.02
C LYS A 63 -9.48 4.98 12.85
N LEU A 64 -9.97 5.18 11.64
CA LEU A 64 -10.98 6.16 11.27
C LEU A 64 -12.25 5.44 10.81
N ASN A 65 -13.41 5.98 11.18
CA ASN A 65 -14.71 5.44 10.79
C ASN A 65 -15.65 6.58 10.41
N LEU A 66 -16.24 6.48 9.21
CA LEU A 66 -17.35 7.30 8.73
C LEU A 66 -18.62 6.44 8.67
N PRO A 67 -19.42 6.40 9.75
CA PRO A 67 -20.61 5.56 9.80
C PRO A 67 -21.82 6.22 9.13
N ASN A 68 -22.91 5.46 9.03
CA ASN A 68 -24.26 5.93 8.69
C ASN A 68 -24.39 6.63 7.33
N ARG A 69 -23.59 6.21 6.34
CA ARG A 69 -23.73 6.68 4.96
C ARG A 69 -24.81 5.88 4.24
N ARG A 70 -25.37 6.46 3.18
CA ARG A 70 -26.38 5.82 2.34
C ARG A 70 -25.92 5.81 0.90
N THR A 71 -26.04 4.66 0.25
CA THR A 71 -25.82 4.57 -1.20
C THR A 71 -26.90 5.35 -1.95
N PRO A 72 -26.74 5.63 -3.25
CA PRO A 72 -27.81 6.21 -4.05
C PRO A 72 -29.11 5.39 -4.07
N LYS A 73 -29.03 4.06 -3.88
CA LYS A 73 -30.22 3.19 -3.68
C LYS A 73 -30.71 3.13 -2.23
N GLY A 74 -30.13 3.92 -1.33
CA GLY A 74 -30.56 4.07 0.06
C GLY A 74 -30.02 3.01 1.03
N ARG A 75 -29.12 2.13 0.59
CA ARG A 75 -28.54 1.07 1.44
C ARG A 75 -27.56 1.67 2.46
N PRO A 76 -27.58 1.25 3.73
CA PRO A 76 -26.65 1.75 4.72
C PRO A 76 -25.25 1.19 4.49
N PHE A 77 -24.22 2.03 4.65
CA PHE A 77 -22.82 1.60 4.66
C PHE A 77 -21.97 2.51 5.57
N GLY A 78 -20.76 2.04 5.88
CA GLY A 78 -19.73 2.83 6.56
C GLY A 78 -18.39 2.71 5.82
N ILE A 79 -17.52 3.70 5.99
CA ILE A 79 -16.16 3.67 5.47
C ILE A 79 -15.20 3.61 6.65
N GLU A 80 -14.33 2.60 6.67
CA GLU A 80 -13.28 2.45 7.67
C GLU A 80 -11.90 2.54 7.01
N GLY A 81 -10.94 3.06 7.76
CA GLY A 81 -9.56 3.23 7.30
C GLY A 81 -8.59 3.34 8.46
N VAL A 82 -7.30 3.23 8.16
CA VAL A 82 -6.21 3.35 9.13
C VAL A 82 -5.17 4.30 8.54
N VAL A 83 -4.70 5.24 9.34
CA VAL A 83 -3.74 6.27 8.93
C VAL A 83 -2.69 6.51 10.00
N ASP A 84 -1.55 7.08 9.62
CA ASP A 84 -0.51 7.52 10.55
C ASP A 84 -0.58 9.05 10.72
N ILE A 85 -0.41 9.53 11.95
CA ILE A 85 -0.53 10.96 12.30
C ILE A 85 0.76 11.46 12.98
N VAL A 86 1.29 12.54 12.41
CA VAL A 86 2.41 13.30 12.97
C VAL A 86 1.88 14.63 13.46
N ARG A 87 2.07 14.93 14.75
CA ARG A 87 1.81 16.26 15.32
C ARG A 87 3.12 16.92 15.73
N GLU A 88 3.45 18.01 15.06
CA GLU A 88 4.48 18.96 15.45
C GLU A 88 3.84 20.14 16.20
N ALA A 89 4.64 21.04 16.77
CA ALA A 89 4.16 22.10 17.66
C ALA A 89 3.09 23.02 17.02
N ASP A 90 3.13 23.21 15.70
CA ASP A 90 2.26 24.11 14.95
C ASP A 90 1.51 23.44 13.79
N ARG A 91 1.78 22.14 13.54
CA ARG A 91 1.34 21.44 12.33
C ARG A 91 0.97 19.97 12.59
N THR A 92 -0.18 19.56 12.07
CA THR A 92 -0.61 18.15 12.03
C THR A 92 -0.63 17.66 10.60
N THR A 93 0.09 16.56 10.34
CA THR A 93 0.12 15.91 9.01
C THR A 93 -0.37 14.47 9.11
N MET A 94 -1.24 14.09 8.18
CA MET A 94 -1.70 12.71 7.99
C MET A 94 -0.89 12.05 6.88
N TYR A 95 -0.30 10.91 7.19
CA TYR A 95 0.49 10.11 6.26
C TYR A 95 -0.20 8.80 5.93
N ASP A 96 -0.05 8.39 4.68
CA ASP A 96 -0.47 7.10 4.18
C ASP A 96 0.70 6.44 3.43
N ILE A 97 1.06 5.24 3.83
CA ILE A 97 2.24 4.53 3.32
C ILE A 97 1.81 3.59 2.19
N LYS A 98 2.42 3.72 1.01
CA LYS A 98 2.02 2.99 -0.21
C LYS A 98 3.19 2.28 -0.89
N THR A 99 2.95 1.10 -1.43
CA THR A 99 3.93 0.30 -2.19
C THR A 99 4.07 0.68 -3.67
N HIS A 100 3.42 1.76 -4.09
CA HIS A 100 3.51 2.28 -5.45
C HIS A 100 4.77 3.11 -5.66
N GLU A 101 5.31 3.10 -6.88
CA GLU A 101 6.48 3.90 -7.26
C GLU A 101 6.25 5.41 -7.11
N LEU A 102 7.32 6.15 -6.83
CA LEU A 102 7.24 7.58 -6.55
C LEU A 102 6.63 8.40 -7.70
N GLU A 103 7.14 8.22 -8.92
CA GLU A 103 6.58 8.87 -10.12
C GLU A 103 5.11 8.52 -10.32
N PHE A 104 4.73 7.26 -10.06
CA PHE A 104 3.34 6.84 -10.17
C PHE A 104 2.45 7.62 -9.18
N VAL A 105 2.87 7.75 -7.92
CA VAL A 105 2.13 8.53 -6.91
C VAL A 105 2.00 10.01 -7.33
N ARG A 106 3.08 10.58 -7.88
CA ARG A 106 3.11 11.99 -8.34
C ARG A 106 2.19 12.25 -9.53
N GLU A 107 2.11 11.32 -10.48
CA GLU A 107 1.25 11.45 -11.66
C GLU A 107 -0.22 11.21 -11.34
N ASN A 108 -0.53 10.52 -10.23
CA ASN A 108 -1.87 10.07 -9.90
C ASN A 108 -2.37 10.63 -8.56
N LYS A 109 -2.00 11.87 -8.21
CA LYS A 109 -2.38 12.49 -6.93
C LYS A 109 -3.89 12.47 -6.68
N ASP A 110 -4.70 12.70 -7.71
CA ASP A 110 -6.16 12.71 -7.60
C ASP A 110 -6.72 11.36 -7.11
N PHE A 111 -6.08 10.25 -7.48
CA PHE A 111 -6.47 8.93 -7.02
C PHE A 111 -6.29 8.78 -5.51
N TYR A 112 -5.14 9.21 -4.98
CA TYR A 112 -4.86 9.18 -3.54
C TYR A 112 -5.67 10.24 -2.76
N ALA A 113 -5.93 11.39 -3.39
CA ALA A 113 -6.74 12.46 -2.81
C ALA A 113 -8.15 11.98 -2.45
N LYS A 114 -8.78 11.11 -3.25
CA LYS A 114 -10.09 10.53 -2.92
C LYS A 114 -10.11 9.89 -1.52
N GLN A 115 -9.15 9.00 -1.25
CA GLN A 115 -9.03 8.35 0.06
C GLN A 115 -8.69 9.35 1.17
N LEU A 116 -7.63 10.14 0.98
CA LEU A 116 -7.14 11.08 1.98
C LEU A 116 -8.15 12.17 2.33
N ASN A 117 -8.97 12.62 1.38
CA ASN A 117 -10.03 13.58 1.63
C ASN A 117 -11.10 13.02 2.59
N VAL A 118 -11.49 11.75 2.45
CA VAL A 118 -12.43 11.12 3.38
C VAL A 118 -11.83 11.02 4.79
N TYR A 119 -10.56 10.65 4.88
CA TYR A 119 -9.87 10.55 6.18
C TYR A 119 -9.69 11.91 6.86
N ALA A 120 -9.24 12.91 6.10
CA ALA A 120 -9.14 14.29 6.56
C ALA A 120 -10.51 14.83 7.03
N HIS A 121 -11.58 14.52 6.29
CA HIS A 121 -12.94 14.87 6.70
C HIS A 121 -13.34 14.24 8.03
N ILE A 122 -13.11 12.92 8.22
CA ILE A 122 -13.39 12.24 9.50
C ILE A 122 -12.61 12.92 10.64
N TRP A 123 -11.33 13.21 10.41
CA TRP A 123 -10.47 13.84 11.39
C TRP A 123 -10.96 15.24 11.80
N GLN A 124 -11.13 16.12 10.83
CA GLN A 124 -11.49 17.52 11.08
C GLN A 124 -12.94 17.67 11.57
N THR A 125 -13.88 16.90 11.01
CA THR A 125 -15.31 17.14 11.27
C THR A 125 -15.88 16.27 12.37
N LEU A 126 -15.49 15.00 12.46
CA LEU A 126 -16.03 14.06 13.47
C LEU A 126 -15.21 14.11 14.75
N ARG A 127 -13.88 14.17 14.65
CA ARG A 127 -13.01 14.29 15.84
C ARG A 127 -12.78 15.72 16.30
N LYS A 128 -13.11 16.71 15.48
CA LYS A 128 -12.90 18.15 15.77
C LYS A 128 -11.43 18.51 16.01
N GLU A 129 -10.54 17.79 15.33
CA GLU A 129 -9.10 17.97 15.42
C GLU A 129 -8.57 18.80 14.23
N ARG A 130 -7.54 19.60 14.45
CA ARG A 130 -6.87 20.33 13.36
C ARG A 130 -6.05 19.35 12.51
N LEU A 131 -6.09 19.54 11.20
CA LEU A 131 -5.26 18.86 10.21
C LEU A 131 -4.82 19.90 9.18
N ASP A 132 -3.52 19.97 8.93
CA ASP A 132 -2.91 20.99 8.08
C ASP A 132 -2.50 20.41 6.72
N GLU A 133 -1.98 19.19 6.71
CA GLU A 133 -1.44 18.55 5.49
C GLU A 133 -1.83 17.07 5.41
N THR A 134 -1.91 16.55 4.18
CA THR A 134 -1.94 15.12 3.92
C THR A 134 -0.81 14.74 2.95
N ALA A 135 -0.24 13.55 3.10
CA ALA A 135 0.83 13.09 2.24
C ALA A 135 0.84 11.57 2.09
N VAL A 136 1.35 11.11 0.95
CA VAL A 136 1.67 9.71 0.71
C VAL A 136 3.17 9.50 0.84
N ILE A 137 3.58 8.43 1.52
CA ILE A 137 4.96 7.94 1.52
C ILE A 137 5.04 6.74 0.57
N SER A 138 5.67 6.94 -0.59
CA SER A 138 5.98 5.88 -1.54
C SER A 138 7.09 5.00 -0.97
N THR A 139 6.89 3.69 -0.85
CA THR A 139 7.85 2.76 -0.24
C THR A 139 8.92 2.17 -1.18
N PRO A 140 8.73 2.00 -2.50
CA PRO A 140 9.78 1.49 -3.38
C PRO A 140 11.04 2.36 -3.40
N LEU A 141 12.21 1.73 -3.40
CA LEU A 141 13.48 2.43 -3.58
C LEU A 141 13.69 2.82 -5.05
N PRO A 142 14.14 4.06 -5.34
CA PRO A 142 14.52 4.44 -6.69
C PRO A 142 15.66 3.58 -7.24
N GLU A 143 15.70 3.39 -8.55
CA GLU A 143 16.72 2.57 -9.21
C GLU A 143 18.15 3.05 -8.93
N LYS A 144 18.35 4.37 -8.83
CA LYS A 144 19.63 4.96 -8.44
C LYS A 144 20.10 4.47 -7.06
N VAL A 145 19.18 4.40 -6.08
CA VAL A 145 19.47 3.95 -4.72
C VAL A 145 19.76 2.45 -4.71
N LYS A 146 18.94 1.66 -5.39
CA LYS A 146 19.14 0.19 -5.53
C LYS A 146 20.50 -0.13 -6.14
N ARG A 147 20.86 0.53 -7.25
CA ARG A 147 22.13 0.31 -7.94
C ARG A 147 23.33 0.70 -7.08
N ALA A 148 23.32 1.89 -6.48
CA ALA A 148 24.42 2.34 -5.62
C ALA A 148 24.63 1.40 -4.42
N PHE A 149 23.54 0.84 -3.89
CA PHE A 149 23.61 -0.18 -2.85
C PHE A 149 24.25 -1.48 -3.34
N CYS A 150 23.79 -2.03 -4.49
CA CYS A 150 24.33 -3.26 -5.07
C CYS A 150 25.82 -3.16 -5.45
N GLU A 151 26.27 -1.98 -5.89
CA GLU A 151 27.67 -1.72 -6.27
C GLU A 151 28.57 -1.47 -5.06
N GLY A 152 28.01 -1.34 -3.84
CA GLY A 152 28.78 -1.04 -2.63
C GLY A 152 29.41 0.36 -2.63
N ASN A 153 28.91 1.27 -3.46
CA ASN A 153 29.44 2.62 -3.59
C ASN A 153 28.79 3.54 -2.55
N ALA A 154 29.47 3.72 -1.41
CA ALA A 154 28.97 4.52 -0.29
C ALA A 154 28.70 6.00 -0.65
N GLU A 155 29.53 6.59 -1.52
CA GLU A 155 29.38 7.98 -1.94
C GLU A 155 28.16 8.15 -2.85
N ALA A 156 28.02 7.29 -3.87
CA ALA A 156 26.85 7.30 -4.74
C ALA A 156 25.55 6.98 -3.98
N LEU A 157 25.61 6.13 -2.96
CA LEU A 157 24.45 5.81 -2.12
C LEU A 157 24.03 7.01 -1.27
N ALA A 158 25.00 7.71 -0.67
CA ALA A 158 24.73 8.92 0.10
C ALA A 158 24.12 10.04 -0.77
N GLU A 159 24.65 10.22 -1.99
CA GLU A 159 24.11 11.16 -2.95
C GLU A 159 22.68 10.79 -3.37
N ALA A 160 22.45 9.55 -3.81
CA ALA A 160 21.15 9.07 -4.25
C ALA A 160 20.10 9.14 -3.12
N ALA A 161 20.49 8.80 -1.88
CA ALA A 161 19.61 8.91 -0.72
C ALA A 161 19.25 10.37 -0.40
N ARG A 162 20.18 11.31 -0.58
CA ARG A 162 19.92 12.74 -0.36
C ARG A 162 18.95 13.33 -1.40
N GLU A 163 19.08 12.93 -2.66
CA GLU A 163 18.16 13.37 -3.75
C GLU A 163 16.77 12.78 -3.63
N TRP A 164 16.67 11.58 -3.05
CA TRP A 164 15.42 10.85 -2.98
C TRP A 164 14.45 11.52 -2.00
N ASP A 165 13.26 11.91 -2.47
CA ASP A 165 12.19 12.41 -1.61
C ASP A 165 10.94 11.53 -1.75
N PRO A 166 10.72 10.57 -0.82
CA PRO A 166 9.61 9.62 -0.92
C PRO A 166 8.26 10.21 -0.51
N VAL A 167 8.23 11.45 0.02
CA VAL A 167 7.02 12.10 0.52
C VAL A 167 6.36 12.89 -0.61
N VAL A 168 5.11 12.55 -0.93
CA VAL A 168 4.30 13.27 -1.91
C VAL A 168 3.13 13.95 -1.20
N ARG A 169 3.17 15.28 -1.13
CA ARG A 169 2.04 16.06 -0.60
C ARG A 169 0.82 15.95 -1.52
N ILE A 170 -0.32 15.75 -0.87
CA ILE A 170 -1.64 15.68 -1.49
C ILE A 170 -2.51 16.78 -0.86
N ASP A 171 -3.06 17.63 -1.72
CA ASP A 171 -3.88 18.74 -1.27
C ASP A 171 -5.25 18.23 -0.81
N PHE A 172 -5.71 18.75 0.32
CA PHE A 172 -7.02 18.41 0.86
C PHE A 172 -8.12 19.25 0.19
N GLU A 173 -9.10 18.58 -0.40
CA GLU A 173 -10.23 19.23 -1.07
C GLU A 173 -11.57 18.81 -0.44
N GLN A 174 -12.01 19.54 0.58
CA GLN A 174 -13.27 19.29 1.29
C GLN A 174 -14.47 19.14 0.34
N GLY A 175 -14.52 19.91 -0.75
CA GLY A 175 -15.62 19.86 -1.73
C GLY A 175 -15.76 18.52 -2.45
N LYS A 176 -14.70 17.72 -2.54
CA LYS A 176 -14.68 16.41 -3.22
C LYS A 176 -15.08 15.23 -2.32
N VAL A 177 -15.28 15.46 -1.01
CA VAL A 177 -15.59 14.40 -0.04
C VAL A 177 -16.93 13.74 -0.34
N GLU A 178 -18.00 14.53 -0.50
CA GLU A 178 -19.34 14.00 -0.75
C GLU A 178 -19.43 13.29 -2.11
N GLU A 179 -18.70 13.79 -3.12
CA GLU A 179 -18.56 13.10 -4.40
C GLU A 179 -17.89 11.74 -4.24
N THR A 180 -16.78 11.68 -3.50
CA THR A 180 -16.05 10.42 -3.23
C THR A 180 -16.92 9.42 -2.47
N VAL A 181 -17.64 9.88 -1.44
CA VAL A 181 -18.58 9.05 -0.66
C VAL A 181 -19.69 8.52 -1.56
N ARG A 182 -20.22 9.34 -2.48
CA ARG A 182 -21.23 8.92 -3.45
C ARG A 182 -20.69 7.89 -4.44
N GLU A 183 -19.49 8.09 -4.98
CA GLU A 183 -18.82 7.11 -5.85
C GLU A 183 -18.61 5.77 -5.14
N PHE A 184 -18.17 5.80 -3.88
CA PHE A 184 -18.07 4.60 -3.06
C PHE A 184 -19.44 3.93 -2.89
N GLY A 185 -20.50 4.70 -2.65
CA GLY A 185 -21.87 4.19 -2.57
C GLY A 185 -22.34 3.51 -3.86
N ASN A 186 -21.96 4.03 -5.03
CA ASN A 186 -22.23 3.37 -6.33
C ASN A 186 -21.53 2.00 -6.41
N ALA A 187 -20.28 1.92 -5.95
CA ALA A 187 -19.55 0.65 -5.93
C ALA A 187 -20.20 -0.36 -4.98
N VAL A 188 -20.65 0.07 -3.80
CA VAL A 188 -21.43 -0.79 -2.88
C VAL A 188 -22.71 -1.28 -3.57
N ASP A 189 -23.47 -0.41 -4.22
CA ASP A 189 -24.67 -0.83 -4.94
C ASP A 189 -24.35 -1.86 -6.03
N ALA A 190 -23.28 -1.68 -6.80
CA ALA A 190 -22.86 -2.62 -7.83
C ALA A 190 -22.46 -3.99 -7.25
N ILE A 191 -21.76 -4.02 -6.11
CA ILE A 191 -21.39 -5.25 -5.39
C ILE A 191 -22.65 -5.99 -4.92
N GLU A 192 -23.57 -5.28 -4.26
CA GLU A 192 -24.82 -5.87 -3.73
C GLU A 192 -25.74 -6.38 -4.84
N ASP A 193 -25.69 -5.76 -6.02
CA ASP A 193 -26.48 -6.18 -7.20
C ASP A 193 -25.75 -7.22 -8.08
N GLY A 194 -24.57 -7.69 -7.68
CA GLY A 194 -23.82 -8.72 -8.41
C GLY A 194 -23.22 -8.25 -9.74
N CYS A 195 -22.99 -6.95 -9.91
CA CYS A 195 -22.53 -6.35 -11.15
C CYS A 195 -21.00 -6.37 -11.27
N PHE A 196 -20.44 -7.55 -11.58
CA PHE A 196 -18.97 -7.79 -11.65
C PHE A 196 -18.43 -7.91 -13.07
N ALA A 197 -18.97 -7.15 -14.02
CA ALA A 197 -18.50 -7.21 -15.41
C ALA A 197 -16.98 -6.95 -15.45
N PRO A 198 -16.18 -7.84 -16.07
CA PRO A 198 -14.74 -7.64 -16.13
C PRO A 198 -14.42 -6.37 -16.95
N PRO A 199 -13.29 -5.70 -16.67
CA PRO A 199 -12.82 -4.61 -17.51
C PRO A 199 -12.69 -5.07 -18.97
N SER A 200 -12.95 -4.18 -19.92
CA SER A 200 -12.76 -4.50 -21.34
C SER A 200 -11.28 -4.75 -21.65
N PRO A 201 -10.95 -5.51 -22.72
CA PRO A 201 -9.56 -5.71 -23.13
C PRO A 201 -8.78 -4.40 -23.36
N GLU A 202 -9.46 -3.33 -23.79
CA GLU A 202 -8.88 -1.99 -23.99
C GLU A 202 -8.49 -1.31 -22.66
N VAL A 203 -9.30 -1.50 -21.61
CA VAL A 203 -8.97 -1.04 -20.27
C VAL A 203 -7.78 -1.83 -19.72
N LEU A 204 -7.73 -3.14 -19.98
CA LEU A 204 -6.62 -3.99 -19.54
C LEU A 204 -5.29 -3.66 -20.25
N SER A 205 -5.32 -3.21 -21.50
CA SER A 205 -4.11 -2.86 -22.26
C SER A 205 -3.56 -1.47 -21.94
N THR A 206 -4.38 -0.61 -21.34
CA THR A 206 -4.03 0.77 -20.95
C THR A 206 -3.84 0.94 -19.45
N ALA A 207 -4.40 0.03 -18.64
CA ALA A 207 -4.09 -0.05 -17.22
C ALA A 207 -2.58 -0.32 -17.05
N PRO A 208 -1.85 0.52 -16.30
CA PRO A 208 -0.44 0.28 -16.03
C PRO A 208 -0.25 -1.16 -15.54
N GLN A 209 0.53 -1.96 -16.26
CA GLN A 209 0.73 -3.39 -15.99
C GLN A 209 1.10 -3.70 -14.52
N LYS A 210 1.66 -2.70 -13.82
CA LYS A 210 1.98 -2.72 -12.39
C LYS A 210 0.77 -2.83 -11.45
N TYR A 211 -0.46 -2.65 -11.93
CA TYR A 211 -1.69 -2.88 -11.16
C TYR A 211 -2.21 -4.31 -11.20
N LEU A 212 -1.65 -5.16 -12.06
CA LEU A 212 -2.13 -6.53 -12.28
C LEU A 212 -1.28 -7.59 -11.55
N THR A 213 -0.19 -7.22 -10.89
CA THR A 213 0.74 -8.20 -10.29
C THR A 213 0.79 -8.12 -8.77
N GLN A 214 -0.16 -8.82 -8.11
CA GLN A 214 0.12 -9.52 -6.84
C GLN A 214 -0.88 -10.64 -6.48
N CYS A 215 -1.58 -11.22 -7.46
CA CYS A 215 -2.37 -12.45 -7.26
C CYS A 215 -1.94 -13.64 -8.12
N ALA A 216 -0.93 -13.51 -9.00
CA ALA A 216 -0.58 -14.55 -9.97
C ALA A 216 0.88 -15.04 -9.88
N ALA A 217 1.68 -14.60 -8.91
CA ALA A 217 3.06 -15.07 -8.76
C ALA A 217 3.19 -16.39 -7.97
N ASP A 218 2.10 -16.90 -7.39
CA ASP A 218 2.08 -18.16 -6.62
C ASP A 218 1.60 -19.38 -7.42
N ALA A 219 1.22 -19.19 -8.68
CA ALA A 219 1.02 -20.32 -9.60
C ALA A 219 2.39 -20.72 -10.16
N GLY A 220 3.04 -21.70 -9.50
CA GLY A 220 4.25 -22.34 -9.99
C GLY A 220 4.11 -22.81 -11.45
N PRO A 221 5.23 -23.05 -12.16
CA PRO A 221 5.20 -23.38 -13.58
C PRO A 221 4.36 -24.65 -13.77
N ASP A 222 3.27 -24.49 -14.52
CA ASP A 222 2.40 -25.57 -14.95
C ASP A 222 3.25 -26.62 -15.66
N ARG A 223 3.48 -27.74 -14.97
CA ARG A 223 4.17 -28.89 -15.55
C ARG A 223 3.18 -29.50 -16.53
N GLY A 224 3.52 -29.39 -17.81
CA GLY A 224 2.69 -29.78 -18.94
C GLY A 224 1.89 -31.07 -18.72
N ALA A 225 0.58 -30.96 -18.84
CA ALA A 225 -0.28 -32.08 -19.17
C ALA A 225 -0.37 -32.15 -20.69
N SER A 226 0.40 -33.06 -21.26
CA SER A 226 0.28 -33.51 -22.65
C SER A 226 -1.16 -33.96 -22.94
N GLU A 227 -1.73 -33.41 -24.00
CA GLU A 227 -2.93 -33.91 -24.66
C GLU A 227 -2.72 -35.35 -25.13
N GLU A 228 -3.25 -36.35 -24.43
CA GLU A 228 -3.70 -37.59 -25.06
C GLU A 228 -4.54 -38.45 -24.12
N HIS A 229 -5.57 -39.07 -24.70
CA HIS A 229 -6.42 -40.12 -24.13
C HIS A 229 -7.41 -39.72 -23.03
N ILE A 230 -8.67 -39.48 -23.42
CA ILE A 230 -9.77 -40.43 -23.16
C ILE A 230 -10.80 -40.30 -24.28
N ARG A 231 -10.79 -41.30 -25.18
CA ARG A 231 -11.85 -41.54 -26.17
C ARG A 231 -13.09 -42.08 -25.47
N ARG A 232 -14.25 -41.58 -25.92
CA ARG A 232 -15.60 -42.12 -25.74
C ARG A 232 -15.65 -43.65 -25.76
N ARG A 233 -16.38 -44.25 -24.82
CA ARG A 233 -17.32 -45.35 -25.13
C ARG A 233 -18.59 -45.21 -24.29
N SER A 234 -19.69 -45.22 -25.01
CA SER A 234 -21.07 -45.18 -24.54
C SER A 234 -21.56 -46.60 -24.23
N VAL A 235 -22.56 -46.71 -23.32
CA VAL A 235 -23.65 -47.73 -23.29
C VAL A 235 -23.19 -49.14 -22.84
N THR A 236 -23.79 -49.88 -21.89
CA THR A 236 -25.20 -50.25 -21.67
C THR A 236 -25.42 -50.82 -20.26
N SER A 237 -26.68 -50.81 -19.83
CA SER A 237 -27.40 -51.61 -18.82
C SER A 237 -26.89 -53.03 -18.49
N GLU A 238 -27.02 -53.47 -17.22
CA GLU A 238 -28.05 -54.43 -16.75
C GLU A 238 -27.84 -54.88 -15.29
N GLN A 239 -28.97 -54.91 -14.57
CA GLN A 239 -29.39 -55.71 -13.41
C GLN A 239 -28.40 -56.68 -12.72
N ARG A 240 -28.24 -56.54 -11.40
CA ARG A 240 -28.97 -57.30 -10.37
C ARG A 240 -28.71 -56.76 -8.96
#